data_AF-A0A529QLU9-F1
#
_entry.id   AF-A0A529QLU9-F1
#
_cell.length_a   1.000
_cell.length_b   1.000
_cell.length_c   1.000
_cell.angle_alpha   90.00
_cell.angle_beta   90.00
_cell.angle_gamma   90.00
#
_symmetry.space_group_name_H-M   'P 1'
#
loop_
_entity.id
_entity.type
_entity.pdbx_description
1 polymer ?
#
loop_
_entity_poly.entity_id
_entity_poly.type
_entity_poly.pdbx_seq_one_letter_code
_entity_poly.pdbx_strand_id
1 'polypeptide(L)'
;IFASFLAILVFAVFYAKDAIVDLGMFLSTFLEKPEAWPMDTETDVISLYRQVMSEIGRAVVSLLVLLTVAGIGASVFQNLPQIVGERIRPQLSRISIAKGWSRMFGVQGWVEFLKSLAKLGFAIAVLSFTLSQDHRKLLAGMITNPVSFGLVIRGIFVDILVAIVFVMGLIAVVDIVWSRFHWRRDLRMTKQEVKDELKQSEGDPIVKSRLRSLARDRARKRMMTAVPRATLVIANPTHYSIALKYVRGEDSAPIVLAKGQDLVALKIREIARENNIPIFEDVA
;
A
#
# COMPACT_ATOMS: atom_id res chain seq x y z
N ILE A 1 12.92 12.80 5.81
CA ILE A 1 14.30 13.35 5.86
C ILE A 1 14.56 14.29 4.69
N PHE A 2 14.55 13.84 3.43
CA PHE A 2 14.75 14.72 2.26
C PHE A 2 13.86 15.98 2.28
N ALA A 3 12.54 15.81 2.43
CA ALA A 3 11.60 16.93 2.46
C ALA A 3 11.86 17.92 3.61
N SER A 4 12.35 17.43 4.76
CA SER A 4 12.72 18.27 5.90
C SER A 4 13.94 19.14 5.56
N PHE A 5 14.98 18.56 4.94
CA PHE A 5 16.14 19.34 4.48
C PHE A 5 15.78 20.31 3.35
N LEU A 6 14.87 19.92 2.46
CA LEU A 6 14.34 20.81 1.43
C LEU A 6 13.60 22.01 2.05
N ALA A 7 12.78 21.78 3.08
CA ALA A 7 12.12 22.85 3.81
C ALA A 7 13.10 23.77 4.55
N ILE A 8 14.15 23.21 5.17
CA ILE A 8 15.22 23.99 5.79
C ILE A 8 15.96 24.84 4.74
N LEU A 9 16.23 24.30 3.55
CA LEU A 9 16.84 25.05 2.45
C LEU A 9 15.92 26.19 1.98
N VAL A 10 14.63 25.93 1.78
CA VAL A 10 13.64 26.95 1.41
C VAL A 10 13.58 28.05 2.48
N PHE A 11 13.54 27.68 3.76
CA PHE A 11 13.60 28.64 4.86
C PHE A 11 14.89 29.46 4.83
N ALA A 12 16.05 28.81 4.70
CA ALA A 12 17.36 29.45 4.67
C ALA A 12 17.51 30.47 3.52
N VAL A 13 16.97 30.15 2.35
CA VAL A 13 17.07 31.00 1.16
C VAL A 13 16.10 32.18 1.23
N PHE A 14 14.84 31.93 1.60
CA PHE A 14 13.76 32.92 1.44
C PHE A 14 13.32 33.62 2.73
N TYR A 15 13.46 33.00 3.90
CA TYR A 15 12.88 33.52 5.16
C TYR A 15 13.93 33.85 6.23
N ALA A 16 15.06 33.13 6.24
CA ALA A 16 16.06 33.28 7.30
C ALA A 16 16.72 34.66 7.29
N LYS A 17 16.89 35.28 6.11
CA LYS A 17 17.47 36.63 6.02
C LYS A 17 16.60 37.64 6.78
N ASP A 18 15.31 37.67 6.48
CA ASP A 18 14.38 38.63 7.07
C ASP A 18 14.23 38.36 8.57
N ALA A 19 14.12 37.09 8.97
CA ALA A 19 14.07 36.70 10.38
C ALA A 19 15.34 37.13 11.17
N ILE A 20 16.54 37.00 10.58
CA ILE A 20 17.79 37.42 11.22
C ILE A 20 17.86 38.95 11.32
N VAL A 21 17.42 39.67 10.28
CA VAL A 21 17.40 41.14 10.27
C VAL A 21 16.42 41.67 11.32
N ASP A 22 15.21 41.14 11.37
CA ASP A 22 14.19 41.54 12.35
C ASP A 22 14.64 41.26 13.78
N LEU A 23 15.18 40.05 14.03
CA LEU A 23 15.70 39.69 15.35
C LEU A 23 16.92 40.56 15.73
N GLY A 24 17.78 40.88 14.77
CA GLY A 24 18.94 41.76 14.96
C GLY A 24 18.53 43.19 15.31
N MET A 25 17.53 43.75 14.61
CA MET A 25 16.96 45.06 14.91
C MET A 25 16.27 45.08 16.28
N PHE A 26 15.54 44.02 16.62
CA PHE A 26 14.93 43.87 17.93
C PHE A 26 16.00 43.83 19.03
N LEU A 27 17.04 43.01 18.88
CA LEU A 27 18.15 42.91 19.85
C LEU A 27 18.94 44.22 19.97
N SER A 28 19.22 44.92 18.86
CA SER A 28 19.86 46.24 18.89
C SER A 28 18.99 47.24 19.63
N THR A 29 17.70 47.32 19.34
CA THR A 29 16.77 48.21 20.06
C THR A 29 16.66 47.85 21.54
N PHE A 30 16.67 46.55 21.85
CA PHE A 30 16.63 46.04 23.22
C PHE A 30 17.88 46.43 24.03
N LEU A 31 19.07 46.37 23.42
CA LEU A 31 20.34 46.69 24.05
C LEU A 31 20.65 48.19 24.09
N GLU A 32 20.29 48.94 23.03
CA GLU A 32 20.60 50.37 22.90
C GLU A 32 19.67 51.26 23.73
N LYS A 33 18.44 50.82 23.97
CA LYS A 33 17.43 51.60 24.70
C LYS A 33 16.87 50.82 25.89
N PRO A 34 17.68 50.49 26.91
CA PRO A 34 17.20 49.78 28.10
C PRO A 34 16.09 50.55 28.83
N GLU A 35 16.12 51.88 28.78
CA GLU A 35 15.11 52.79 29.34
C GLU A 35 13.75 52.74 28.64
N ALA A 36 13.67 52.20 27.43
CA ALA A 36 12.39 51.98 26.72
C ALA A 36 11.63 50.75 27.24
N TRP A 37 12.23 49.95 28.14
CA TRP A 37 11.70 48.69 28.65
C TRP A 37 11.56 48.74 30.18
N PRO A 38 10.58 49.50 30.73
CA PRO A 38 10.38 49.57 32.17
C PRO A 38 10.12 48.18 32.75
N MET A 39 10.67 47.90 33.94
CA MET A 39 10.46 46.64 34.68
C MET A 39 9.90 46.90 36.09
N ASP A 40 9.27 48.07 36.28
CA ASP A 40 8.85 48.55 37.59
C ASP A 40 7.55 47.88 38.06
N THR A 41 6.68 47.48 37.11
CA THR A 41 5.39 46.84 37.39
C THR A 41 5.34 45.41 36.83
N GLU A 42 4.55 44.53 37.46
CA GLU A 42 4.25 43.19 36.95
C GLU A 42 3.74 43.21 35.50
N THR A 43 2.90 44.18 35.16
CA THR A 43 2.37 44.38 33.79
C THR A 43 3.47 44.67 32.78
N ASP A 44 4.50 45.41 33.17
CA ASP A 44 5.58 45.82 32.28
C ASP A 44 6.48 44.62 31.96
N VAL A 45 6.80 43.81 32.98
CA VAL A 45 7.54 42.54 32.82
C VAL A 45 6.78 41.54 31.93
N ILE A 46 5.46 41.40 32.12
CA ILE A 46 4.63 40.52 31.27
C ILE A 46 4.60 41.01 29.83
N SER A 47 4.51 42.33 29.61
CA SER A 47 4.48 42.92 28.26
C SER A 47 5.81 42.69 27.52
N LEU A 48 6.94 42.87 28.22
CA LEU A 48 8.27 42.62 27.69
C LEU A 48 8.46 41.15 27.33
N TYR A 49 8.05 40.25 28.24
CA TYR A 49 8.08 38.81 27.99
C TYR A 49 7.27 38.43 26.75
N ARG A 50 6.05 38.96 26.61
CA ARG A 50 5.19 38.70 25.45
C ARG A 50 5.84 39.21 24.15
N GLN A 51 6.48 40.36 24.19
CA GLN A 51 7.13 40.94 23.01
C GLN A 51 8.33 40.11 22.56
N VAL A 52 9.23 39.76 23.49
CA VAL A 52 10.37 38.86 23.24
C VAL A 52 9.88 37.51 22.69
N MET A 53 8.87 36.91 23.34
CA MET A 53 8.31 35.63 22.89
C MET A 53 7.64 35.73 21.52
N SER A 54 7.03 36.86 21.19
CA SER A 54 6.41 37.04 19.87
C SER A 54 7.44 37.14 18.75
N GLU A 55 8.56 37.83 18.96
CA GLU A 55 9.60 37.97 17.93
C GLU A 55 10.35 36.65 17.71
N ILE A 56 10.75 35.97 18.79
CA ILE A 56 11.32 34.62 18.70
C ILE A 56 10.30 33.66 18.09
N GLY A 57 9.04 33.76 18.52
CA GLY A 57 7.94 32.93 18.08
C GLY A 57 7.69 33.01 16.58
N ARG A 58 7.72 34.21 15.97
CA ARG A 58 7.54 34.37 14.52
C ARG A 58 8.60 33.62 13.70
N ALA A 59 9.87 33.72 14.09
CA ALA A 59 10.97 33.02 13.42
C ALA A 59 10.85 31.49 13.57
N VAL A 60 10.50 31.02 14.77
CA VAL A 60 10.36 29.58 15.05
C VAL A 60 9.12 29.00 14.37
N VAL A 61 7.98 29.68 14.46
CA VAL A 61 6.70 29.22 13.89
C VAL A 61 6.78 29.13 12.37
N SER A 62 7.39 30.10 11.69
CA SER A 62 7.54 30.04 10.22
C SER A 62 8.35 28.82 9.78
N LEU A 63 9.45 28.50 10.47
CA LEU A 63 10.23 27.28 10.22
C LEU A 63 9.41 26.01 10.52
N LEU A 64 8.70 25.97 11.67
CA LEU A 64 7.89 24.81 12.05
C LEU A 64 6.75 24.56 11.07
N VAL A 65 6.10 25.60 10.57
CA VAL A 65 5.05 25.50 9.55
C VAL A 65 5.63 24.90 8.27
N LEU A 66 6.77 25.39 7.79
CA LEU A 66 7.44 24.83 6.61
C LEU A 66 7.81 23.35 6.80
N LEU A 67 8.38 22.99 7.95
CA LEU A 67 8.72 21.61 8.28
C LEU A 67 7.49 20.70 8.36
N THR A 68 6.39 21.20 8.94
CA THR A 68 5.13 20.45 9.06
C THR A 68 4.51 20.22 7.69
N VAL A 69 4.42 21.27 6.87
CA VAL A 69 3.88 21.19 5.51
C VAL A 69 4.73 20.22 4.67
N ALA A 70 6.06 20.31 4.73
CA ALA A 70 6.94 19.42 4.00
C ALA A 70 6.87 17.96 4.51
N GLY A 71 6.74 17.76 5.83
CA GLY A 71 6.59 16.44 6.44
C GLY A 71 5.27 15.76 6.05
N ILE A 72 4.16 16.47 6.18
CA ILE A 72 2.84 15.99 5.77
C ILE A 72 2.82 15.74 4.26
N GLY A 73 3.30 16.71 3.47
CA GLY A 73 3.39 16.59 2.02
C GLY A 73 4.18 15.36 1.60
N ALA A 74 5.37 15.16 2.15
CA ALA A 74 6.19 13.98 1.86
C ALA A 74 5.47 12.66 2.22
N SER A 75 4.79 12.61 3.37
CA SER A 75 4.05 11.42 3.78
C SER A 75 2.90 11.11 2.82
N VAL A 76 2.14 12.12 2.41
CA VAL A 76 1.00 12.00 1.48
C VAL A 76 1.47 11.61 0.08
N PHE A 77 2.57 12.20 -0.40
CA PHE A 77 3.17 11.85 -1.69
C PHE A 77 3.69 10.40 -1.71
N GLN A 78 4.20 9.91 -0.58
CA GLN A 78 4.72 8.55 -0.50
C GLN A 78 3.60 7.50 -0.40
N ASN A 79 2.57 7.75 0.44
CA ASN A 79 1.42 6.87 0.61
C ASN A 79 0.15 7.70 0.82
N LEU A 80 -0.94 7.33 0.14
CA LEU A 80 -2.23 7.96 0.42
C LEU A 80 -2.62 7.71 1.88
N PRO A 81 -3.12 8.73 2.61
CA PRO A 81 -3.55 8.56 3.98
C PRO A 81 -4.72 7.57 4.04
N GLN A 82 -4.56 6.52 4.86
CA GLN A 82 -5.57 5.50 5.10
C GLN A 82 -5.81 5.39 6.60
N ILE A 83 -7.07 5.52 7.02
CA ILE A 83 -7.46 5.36 8.42
C ILE A 83 -7.70 3.87 8.67
N VAL A 84 -6.78 3.24 9.41
CA VAL A 84 -6.86 1.81 9.77
C VAL A 84 -6.98 1.68 11.28
N GLY A 85 -8.21 1.59 11.80
CA GLY A 85 -8.49 1.52 13.24
C GLY A 85 -7.84 0.33 13.95
N GLU A 86 -7.62 -0.78 13.25
CA GLU A 86 -6.95 -1.97 13.80
C GLU A 86 -5.47 -1.73 14.16
N ARG A 87 -4.79 -0.79 13.49
CA ARG A 87 -3.38 -0.47 13.78
C ARG A 87 -3.21 0.33 15.07
N ILE A 88 -4.27 0.93 15.59
CA ILE A 88 -4.28 1.73 16.83
C ILE A 88 -4.41 0.83 18.06
N ARG A 89 -4.90 -0.41 17.89
CA ARG A 89 -5.07 -1.36 19.00
C ARG A 89 -3.72 -1.88 19.50
N PRO A 90 -3.50 -1.99 20.83
CA PRO A 90 -2.29 -2.59 21.37
C PRO A 90 -2.24 -4.08 20.99
N GLN A 91 -1.18 -4.49 20.29
CA GLN A 91 -0.96 -5.86 19.85
C GLN A 91 0.27 -6.42 20.59
N LEU A 92 0.06 -7.34 21.54
CA LEU A 92 1.13 -8.00 22.32
C LEU A 92 2.16 -8.69 21.42
N SER A 93 1.74 -9.16 20.24
CA SER A 93 2.61 -9.77 19.22
C SER A 93 3.69 -8.82 18.67
N ARG A 94 3.52 -7.50 18.81
CA ARG A 94 4.53 -6.51 18.37
C ARG A 94 5.64 -6.27 19.41
N ILE A 95 5.44 -6.69 20.66
CA ILE A 95 6.36 -6.46 21.79
C ILE A 95 7.35 -7.63 21.97
N SER A 96 7.23 -8.72 21.21
CA SER A 96 8.10 -9.89 21.42
C SER A 96 9.58 -9.59 21.15
N ILE A 97 10.42 -9.73 22.18
CA ILE A 97 11.87 -9.48 22.14
C ILE A 97 12.57 -10.43 21.14
N ALA A 98 12.20 -11.71 21.12
CA ALA A 98 12.80 -12.71 20.21
C ALA A 98 12.62 -12.35 18.72
N LYS A 99 11.42 -11.92 18.32
CA LYS A 99 11.20 -11.45 16.93
C LYS A 99 11.86 -10.10 16.66
N GLY A 100 12.12 -9.29 17.70
CA GLY A 100 12.91 -8.06 17.57
C GLY A 100 14.35 -8.40 17.20
N TRP A 101 14.95 -9.35 17.91
CA TRP A 101 16.33 -9.79 17.68
C TRP A 101 16.55 -10.35 16.27
N SER A 102 15.64 -11.21 15.79
CA SER A 102 15.72 -11.75 14.43
C SER A 102 15.54 -10.70 13.34
N ARG A 103 14.78 -9.63 13.60
CA ARG A 103 14.63 -8.50 12.68
C ARG A 103 15.89 -7.61 12.66
N MET A 104 16.51 -7.39 13.81
CA MET A 104 17.71 -6.54 13.94
C MET A 104 18.98 -7.22 13.42
N PHE A 105 19.19 -8.50 13.75
CA PHE A 105 20.39 -9.25 13.39
C PHE A 105 20.21 -10.22 12.21
N GLY A 106 19.00 -10.28 11.63
CA GLY A 106 18.74 -11.05 10.42
C GLY A 106 19.26 -10.37 9.15
N VAL A 107 19.07 -11.04 8.01
CA VAL A 107 19.48 -10.55 6.68
C VAL A 107 18.93 -9.16 6.39
N GLN A 108 17.69 -8.89 6.80
CA GLN A 108 17.05 -7.59 6.57
C GLN A 108 17.72 -6.47 7.38
N GLY A 109 18.08 -6.73 8.65
CA GLY A 109 18.78 -5.76 9.48
C GLY A 109 20.16 -5.40 8.92
N TRP A 110 20.93 -6.40 8.46
CA TRP A 110 22.22 -6.18 7.80
C TRP A 110 22.09 -5.37 6.50
N VAL A 111 21.07 -5.63 5.70
CA VAL A 111 20.80 -4.87 4.46
C VAL A 111 20.45 -3.40 4.77
N GLU A 112 19.62 -3.14 5.79
CA GLU A 112 19.32 -1.77 6.22
C GLU A 112 20.54 -1.05 6.80
N PHE A 113 21.37 -1.76 7.57
CA PHE A 113 22.62 -1.23 8.10
C PHE A 113 23.57 -0.81 6.96
N LEU A 114 23.80 -1.70 5.99
CA LEU A 114 24.70 -1.43 4.87
C LEU A 114 24.19 -0.26 4.01
N LYS A 115 22.87 -0.18 3.77
CA LYS A 115 22.27 0.98 3.11
C LYS A 115 22.50 2.26 3.89
N SER A 116 22.33 2.24 5.21
CA SER A 116 22.53 3.41 6.06
C SER A 116 24.00 3.86 6.07
N LEU A 117 24.93 2.91 6.12
CA LEU A 117 26.36 3.18 6.04
C LEU A 117 26.75 3.76 4.68
N ALA A 118 26.21 3.23 3.57
CA ALA A 118 26.42 3.77 2.24
C ALA A 118 25.87 5.20 2.09
N LYS A 119 24.67 5.46 2.62
CA LYS A 119 24.07 6.81 2.65
C LYS A 119 24.96 7.81 3.40
N LEU A 120 25.46 7.42 4.56
CA LEU A 120 26.35 8.25 5.38
C LEU A 120 27.69 8.49 4.68
N GLY A 121 28.32 7.44 4.14
CA GLY A 121 29.57 7.56 3.39
C GLY A 121 29.43 8.45 2.16
N PHE A 122 28.34 8.31 1.40
CA PHE A 122 28.05 9.15 0.25
C PHE A 122 27.83 10.62 0.66
N ALA A 123 27.10 10.87 1.74
CA ALA A 123 26.92 12.22 2.26
C ALA A 123 28.25 12.86 2.66
N ILE A 124 29.09 12.14 3.43
CA ILE A 124 30.42 12.62 3.82
C ILE A 124 31.26 12.93 2.58
N ALA A 125 31.32 12.04 1.60
CA ALA A 125 32.12 12.25 0.39
C ALA A 125 31.71 13.53 -0.37
N VAL A 126 30.40 13.74 -0.56
CA VAL A 126 29.90 14.93 -1.27
C VAL A 126 30.12 16.20 -0.46
N LEU A 127 29.89 16.17 0.86
CA LEU A 127 30.15 17.31 1.74
C LEU A 127 31.63 17.68 1.78
N SER A 128 32.53 16.70 1.96
CA SER A 128 33.97 16.92 1.95
C SER A 128 34.46 17.48 0.62
N PHE A 129 33.92 17.00 -0.50
CA PHE A 129 34.24 17.54 -1.82
C PHE A 129 33.77 18.99 -1.98
N THR A 130 32.51 19.27 -1.63
CA THR A 130 31.90 20.60 -1.76
C THR A 130 32.60 21.64 -0.89
N LEU A 131 32.92 21.28 0.36
CA LEU A 131 33.54 22.17 1.35
C LEU A 131 35.06 22.30 1.22
N SER A 132 35.69 21.58 0.28
CA SER A 132 37.15 21.51 0.17
C SER A 132 37.83 22.88 0.00
N GLN A 133 37.15 23.84 -0.61
CA GLN A 133 37.67 25.20 -0.85
C GLN A 133 37.17 26.23 0.18
N ASP A 134 36.17 25.89 1.00
CA ASP A 134 35.49 26.87 1.85
C ASP A 134 36.32 27.29 3.07
N HIS A 135 37.24 26.43 3.53
CA HIS A 135 38.20 26.82 4.57
C HIS A 135 39.03 28.05 4.13
N ARG A 136 39.41 28.13 2.85
CA ARG A 136 40.13 29.30 2.32
C ARG A 136 39.27 30.56 2.33
N LYS A 137 37.99 30.44 1.98
CA LYS A 137 37.02 31.56 2.03
C LYS A 137 36.80 32.05 3.47
N LEU A 138 36.72 31.13 4.44
CA LEU A 138 36.58 31.47 5.85
C LEU A 138 37.81 32.21 6.39
N LEU A 139 39.02 31.74 6.07
CA LEU A 139 40.28 32.40 6.46
C LEU A 139 40.41 33.80 5.83
N ALA A 140 40.07 33.94 4.55
CA ALA A 140 40.06 35.23 3.86
C ALA A 140 39.01 36.20 4.43
N GLY A 141 37.92 35.67 4.99
CA GLY A 141 36.85 36.46 5.58
C GLY A 141 37.21 37.10 6.93
N MET A 142 38.16 36.53 7.70
CA MET A 142 38.57 37.05 9.00
C MET A 142 39.21 38.44 8.94
N ILE A 143 39.69 38.85 7.77
CA ILE A 143 40.31 40.17 7.51
C ILE A 143 39.36 41.16 6.82
N THR A 144 38.08 40.78 6.61
CA THR A 144 37.08 41.61 5.92
C THR A 144 36.09 42.26 6.88
N ASN A 145 35.33 43.25 6.38
CA ASN A 145 34.28 43.90 7.17
C ASN A 145 33.25 42.86 7.69
N PRO A 146 32.81 42.95 8.96
CA PRO A 146 31.87 42.00 9.58
C PRO A 146 30.59 41.73 8.78
N VAL A 147 30.05 42.76 8.09
CA VAL A 147 28.83 42.64 7.28
C VAL A 147 29.08 41.75 6.05
N SER A 148 30.17 41.99 5.35
CA SER A 148 30.60 41.17 4.20
C SER A 148 30.97 39.74 4.62
N PHE A 149 31.55 39.55 5.81
CA PHE A 149 31.84 38.23 6.34
C PHE A 149 30.57 37.41 6.62
N GLY A 150 29.50 38.06 7.11
CA GLY A 150 28.19 37.43 7.28
C GLY A 150 27.59 36.87 5.97
N LEU A 151 27.81 37.57 4.84
CA LEU A 151 27.38 37.08 3.52
C LEU A 151 28.17 35.85 3.07
N VAL A 152 29.47 35.79 3.37
CA VAL A 152 30.30 34.60 3.08
C VAL A 152 29.84 33.40 3.90
N ILE A 153 29.59 33.58 5.20
CA ILE A 153 29.06 32.52 6.07
C ILE A 153 27.71 32.02 5.56
N ARG A 154 26.81 32.94 5.18
CA ARG A 154 25.51 32.57 4.61
C ARG A 154 25.67 31.78 3.31
N GLY A 155 26.59 32.19 2.43
CA GLY A 155 26.87 31.48 1.18
C GLY A 155 27.30 30.04 1.44
N ILE A 156 28.29 29.84 2.32
CA ILE A 156 28.77 28.50 2.71
C ILE A 156 27.63 27.69 3.35
N PHE A 157 26.82 28.29 4.22
CA PHE A 157 25.68 27.61 4.83
C PHE A 157 24.64 27.14 3.79
N VAL A 158 24.31 27.98 2.81
CA VAL A 158 23.40 27.61 1.71
C VAL A 158 24.03 26.52 0.83
N ASP A 159 25.31 26.62 0.50
CA ASP A 159 26.03 25.60 -0.29
C ASP A 159 26.00 24.23 0.39
N ILE A 160 26.21 24.18 1.71
CA ILE A 160 26.08 22.97 2.53
C ILE A 160 24.65 22.41 2.43
N LEU A 161 23.63 23.24 2.62
CA LEU A 161 22.24 22.80 2.56
C LEU A 161 21.86 22.29 1.16
N VAL A 162 22.32 22.96 0.10
CA VAL A 162 22.10 22.51 -1.29
C VAL A 162 22.76 21.16 -1.53
N ALA A 163 24.01 20.97 -1.08
CA ALA A 163 24.70 19.69 -1.19
C ALA A 163 23.96 18.57 -0.43
N ILE A 164 23.50 18.84 0.80
CA ILE A 164 22.73 17.87 1.60
C ILE A 164 21.40 17.54 0.92
N VAL A 165 20.66 18.54 0.42
CA VAL A 165 19.40 18.33 -0.29
C VAL A 165 19.63 17.50 -1.55
N PHE A 166 20.68 17.78 -2.31
CA PHE A 166 21.04 17.00 -3.50
C PHE A 166 21.33 15.54 -3.16
N VAL A 167 22.20 15.29 -2.17
CA VAL A 167 22.53 13.95 -1.67
C VAL A 167 21.28 13.21 -1.21
N MET A 168 20.46 13.86 -0.38
CA MET A 168 19.24 13.27 0.16
C MET A 168 18.20 13.02 -0.94
N GLY A 169 18.18 13.86 -1.98
CA GLY A 169 17.33 13.68 -3.16
C GLY A 169 17.71 12.42 -3.93
N LEU A 170 19.01 12.23 -4.22
CA LEU A 170 19.51 11.01 -4.87
C LEU A 170 19.20 9.76 -4.04
N ILE A 171 19.48 9.81 -2.73
CA ILE A 171 19.16 8.71 -1.80
C ILE A 171 17.67 8.40 -1.81
N ALA A 172 16.81 9.42 -1.76
CA ALA A 172 15.36 9.24 -1.75
C ALA A 172 14.86 8.58 -3.04
N VAL A 173 15.40 8.95 -4.20
CA VAL A 173 15.06 8.31 -5.48
C VAL A 173 15.42 6.82 -5.45
N VAL A 174 16.63 6.48 -5.02
CA VAL A 174 17.08 5.08 -4.92
C VAL A 174 16.23 4.29 -3.92
N ASP A 175 15.93 4.87 -2.76
CA ASP A 175 15.09 4.25 -1.73
C ASP A 175 13.66 4.00 -2.24
N ILE A 176 13.05 4.94 -2.97
CA ILE A 176 11.70 4.81 -3.53
C ILE A 176 11.66 3.67 -4.56
N VAL A 177 12.64 3.61 -5.46
CA VAL A 177 12.73 2.55 -6.47
C VAL A 177 12.91 1.19 -5.79
N TRP A 178 13.83 1.09 -4.83
CA TRP A 178 14.06 -0.13 -4.07
C TRP A 178 12.81 -0.57 -3.30
N SER A 179 12.15 0.35 -2.60
CA SER A 179 10.93 0.07 -1.82
C SER A 179 9.80 -0.42 -2.73
N ARG A 180 9.59 0.22 -3.88
CA ARG A 180 8.53 -0.19 -4.82
C ARG A 180 8.82 -1.54 -5.46
N PHE A 181 10.10 -1.83 -5.76
CA PHE A 181 10.50 -3.15 -6.25
C PHE A 181 10.30 -4.24 -5.19
N HIS A 182 10.75 -3.98 -3.96
CA HIS A 182 10.59 -4.92 -2.84
C HIS A 182 9.12 -5.19 -2.54
N TRP A 183 8.30 -4.14 -2.44
CA TRP A 183 6.86 -4.25 -2.26
C TRP A 183 6.18 -5.10 -3.34
N ARG A 184 6.52 -4.85 -4.62
CA ARG A 184 6.01 -5.67 -5.73
C ARG A 184 6.46 -7.13 -5.65
N ARG A 185 7.65 -7.38 -5.11
CA ARG A 185 8.18 -8.74 -4.92
C ARG A 185 7.45 -9.45 -3.79
N ASP A 186 7.17 -8.75 -2.70
CA ASP A 186 6.46 -9.30 -1.54
C ASP A 186 4.98 -9.59 -1.85
N LEU A 187 4.38 -8.84 -2.77
CA LEU A 187 3.03 -9.12 -3.29
C LEU A 187 2.97 -10.30 -4.28
N ARG A 188 4.10 -10.89 -4.66
CA ARG A 188 4.08 -12.05 -5.57
C ARG A 188 3.68 -13.28 -4.79
N MET A 189 2.61 -13.91 -5.24
CA MET A 189 2.23 -15.23 -4.77
C MET A 189 3.06 -16.30 -5.47
N THR A 190 3.43 -17.34 -4.71
CA THR A 190 4.01 -18.56 -5.26
C THR A 190 2.96 -19.34 -6.04
N LYS A 191 3.39 -20.23 -6.94
CA LYS A 191 2.46 -21.12 -7.68
C LYS A 191 1.59 -21.97 -6.73
N GLN A 192 2.10 -22.26 -5.53
CA GLN A 192 1.36 -23.02 -4.54
C GLN A 192 0.30 -22.16 -3.86
N GLU A 193 0.65 -20.94 -3.43
CA GLU A 193 -0.30 -19.99 -2.84
C GLU A 193 -1.44 -19.66 -3.80
N VAL A 194 -1.16 -19.46 -5.10
CA VAL A 194 -2.22 -19.23 -6.11
C VAL A 194 -3.17 -20.41 -6.22
N LYS A 195 -2.65 -21.65 -6.17
CA LYS A 195 -3.50 -22.86 -6.19
C LYS A 195 -4.34 -22.98 -4.93
N ASP A 196 -3.76 -22.66 -3.78
CA ASP A 196 -4.43 -22.75 -2.48
C ASP A 196 -5.50 -21.66 -2.34
N GLU A 197 -5.24 -20.43 -2.82
CA GLU A 197 -6.21 -19.33 -2.88
C GLU A 197 -7.39 -19.66 -3.81
N LEU A 198 -7.10 -20.24 -4.99
CA LEU A 198 -8.14 -20.70 -5.93
C LEU A 198 -8.98 -21.84 -5.32
N LYS A 199 -8.34 -22.76 -4.58
CA LYS A 199 -9.02 -23.83 -3.86
C LYS A 199 -9.88 -23.30 -2.69
N GLN A 200 -9.46 -22.25 -1.99
CA GLN A 200 -10.27 -21.61 -0.94
C GLN A 200 -11.44 -20.82 -1.52
N SER A 201 -11.24 -20.10 -2.63
CA SER A 201 -12.26 -19.23 -3.22
C SER A 201 -13.31 -20.00 -4.02
N GLU A 202 -12.89 -20.97 -4.85
CA GLU A 202 -13.78 -21.73 -5.73
C GLU A 202 -14.11 -23.15 -5.22
N GLY A 203 -13.43 -23.58 -4.15
CA GLY A 203 -13.48 -24.95 -3.66
C GLY A 203 -12.55 -25.91 -4.43
N ASP A 204 -12.40 -27.13 -3.92
CA ASP A 204 -11.54 -28.14 -4.55
C ASP A 204 -12.12 -28.59 -5.92
N PRO A 205 -11.35 -28.46 -7.03
CA PRO A 205 -11.79 -28.89 -8.35
C PRO A 205 -12.25 -30.35 -8.42
N ILE A 206 -11.60 -31.22 -7.63
CA ILE A 206 -11.93 -32.66 -7.56
C ILE A 206 -13.30 -32.83 -6.90
N VAL A 207 -13.59 -32.08 -5.83
CA VAL A 207 -14.89 -32.10 -5.16
C VAL A 207 -15.98 -31.55 -6.07
N LYS A 208 -15.72 -30.44 -6.78
CA LYS A 208 -16.66 -29.85 -7.76
C LYS A 208 -16.93 -30.81 -8.93
N SER A 209 -15.93 -31.55 -9.40
CA SER A 209 -16.09 -32.59 -10.42
C SER A 209 -16.92 -33.77 -9.90
N ARG A 210 -16.61 -34.25 -8.70
CA ARG A 210 -17.33 -35.36 -8.06
C ARG A 210 -18.80 -35.02 -7.82
N LEU A 211 -19.08 -33.80 -7.36
CA LEU A 211 -20.46 -33.33 -7.15
C LEU A 211 -21.25 -33.30 -8.46
N ARG A 212 -20.62 -32.84 -9.57
CA ARG A 212 -21.23 -32.87 -10.90
C ARG A 212 -21.51 -34.29 -11.39
N SER A 213 -20.61 -35.23 -11.19
CA SER A 213 -20.85 -36.64 -11.53
C SER A 213 -22.03 -37.20 -10.74
N LEU A 214 -22.03 -37.00 -9.43
CA LEU A 214 -23.07 -37.50 -8.53
C LEU A 214 -24.45 -36.90 -8.86
N ALA A 215 -24.49 -35.61 -9.24
CA ALA A 215 -25.71 -34.95 -9.69
C ALA A 215 -26.27 -35.60 -10.97
N ARG A 216 -25.41 -35.92 -11.96
CA ARG A 216 -25.81 -36.63 -13.18
C ARG A 216 -26.32 -38.03 -12.90
N ASP A 217 -25.66 -38.77 -12.01
CA ASP A 217 -26.09 -40.13 -11.66
C ASP A 217 -27.44 -40.13 -10.93
N ARG A 218 -27.67 -39.17 -10.02
CA ARG A 218 -28.99 -38.97 -9.38
C ARG A 218 -30.05 -38.60 -10.41
N ALA A 219 -29.76 -37.71 -11.35
CA ALA A 219 -30.69 -37.35 -12.42
C ALA A 219 -31.04 -38.56 -13.29
N ARG A 220 -30.05 -39.39 -13.67
CA ARG A 220 -30.27 -40.63 -14.43
C ARG A 220 -31.13 -41.62 -13.64
N LYS A 221 -30.90 -41.80 -12.34
CA LYS A 221 -31.74 -42.65 -11.48
C LYS A 221 -33.19 -42.16 -11.42
N ARG A 222 -33.41 -40.86 -11.19
CA ARG A 222 -34.77 -40.27 -11.20
C ARG A 222 -35.47 -40.45 -12.54
N MET A 223 -34.73 -40.27 -13.64
CA MET A 223 -35.23 -40.51 -14.99
C MET A 223 -35.67 -41.96 -15.17
N MET A 224 -34.87 -42.94 -14.72
CA MET A 224 -35.21 -44.37 -14.81
C MET A 224 -36.43 -44.73 -13.94
N THR A 225 -36.55 -44.15 -12.75
CA THR A 225 -37.74 -44.36 -11.89
C THR A 225 -39.02 -43.78 -12.47
N ALA A 226 -38.93 -42.86 -13.45
CA ALA A 226 -40.11 -42.32 -14.13
C ALA A 226 -40.60 -43.22 -15.27
N VAL A 227 -39.76 -44.10 -15.82
CA VAL A 227 -40.07 -44.96 -16.97
C VAL A 227 -41.32 -45.84 -16.76
N PRO A 228 -41.55 -46.47 -15.58
CA PRO A 228 -42.75 -47.28 -15.35
C PRO A 228 -44.10 -46.54 -15.51
N ARG A 229 -44.08 -45.20 -15.49
CA ARG A 229 -45.27 -44.36 -15.67
C ARG A 229 -45.51 -43.96 -17.13
N ALA A 230 -44.69 -44.46 -18.06
CA ALA A 230 -44.84 -44.15 -19.48
C ALA A 230 -46.01 -44.94 -20.08
N THR A 231 -46.70 -44.30 -21.02
CA THR A 231 -47.79 -44.92 -21.79
C THR A 231 -47.23 -45.71 -22.97
N LEU A 232 -46.13 -45.24 -23.57
CA LEU A 232 -45.43 -45.92 -24.65
C LEU A 232 -43.94 -45.52 -24.68
N VAL A 233 -43.13 -46.34 -25.33
CA VAL A 233 -41.72 -46.04 -25.62
C VAL A 233 -41.50 -46.08 -27.13
N ILE A 234 -40.88 -45.05 -27.68
CA ILE A 234 -40.39 -45.02 -29.06
C ILE A 234 -38.91 -45.35 -29.02
N ALA A 235 -38.51 -46.40 -29.74
CA ALA A 235 -37.12 -46.82 -29.84
C ALA A 235 -36.65 -46.73 -31.30
N ASN A 236 -35.49 -46.12 -31.51
CA ASN A 236 -34.71 -46.40 -32.70
C ASN A 236 -33.91 -47.69 -32.42
N PRO A 237 -33.92 -48.69 -33.32
CA PRO A 237 -33.32 -50.01 -33.07
C PRO A 237 -31.86 -49.95 -32.59
N THR A 238 -31.10 -48.95 -33.04
CA THR A 238 -29.64 -48.89 -32.86
C THR A 238 -29.18 -47.88 -31.81
N HIS A 239 -29.88 -46.77 -31.59
CA HIS A 239 -29.28 -45.65 -30.85
C HIS A 239 -30.11 -44.98 -29.75
N TYR A 240 -31.45 -44.95 -29.82
CA TYR A 240 -32.25 -44.09 -28.93
C TYR A 240 -33.51 -44.78 -28.40
N SER A 241 -33.89 -44.43 -27.16
CA SER A 241 -35.20 -44.76 -26.60
C SER A 241 -35.79 -43.54 -25.90
N ILE A 242 -37.05 -43.24 -26.18
CA ILE A 242 -37.81 -42.12 -25.63
C ILE A 242 -39.10 -42.67 -25.01
N ALA A 243 -39.26 -42.52 -23.70
CA ALA A 243 -40.45 -42.91 -22.96
C ALA A 243 -41.40 -41.72 -22.83
N LEU A 244 -42.63 -41.88 -23.33
CA LEU A 244 -43.66 -40.85 -23.40
C LEU A 244 -44.84 -41.23 -22.50
N LYS A 245 -45.38 -40.25 -21.78
CA LYS A 245 -46.67 -40.36 -21.08
C LYS A 245 -47.69 -39.48 -21.79
N TYR A 246 -48.87 -40.03 -22.01
CA TYR A 246 -50.02 -39.28 -22.50
C TYR A 246 -51.31 -39.84 -21.91
N VAL A 247 -52.02 -39.02 -21.14
CA VAL A 247 -53.34 -39.34 -20.58
C VAL A 247 -54.38 -38.44 -21.24
N ARG A 248 -55.33 -39.05 -21.97
CA ARG A 248 -56.42 -38.33 -22.63
C ARG A 248 -57.26 -37.57 -21.61
N GLY A 249 -57.44 -36.27 -21.81
CA GLY A 249 -58.23 -35.39 -20.94
C GLY A 249 -57.43 -34.72 -19.81
N GLU A 250 -56.20 -35.15 -19.53
CA GLU A 250 -55.29 -34.53 -18.55
C GLU A 250 -54.13 -33.80 -19.25
N ASP A 251 -53.47 -34.47 -20.21
CA ASP A 251 -52.29 -33.93 -20.89
C ASP A 251 -52.69 -33.24 -22.22
N SER A 252 -52.26 -31.99 -22.41
CA SER A 252 -52.45 -31.26 -23.69
C SER A 252 -51.56 -31.79 -24.82
N ALA A 253 -50.44 -32.45 -24.49
CA ALA A 253 -49.51 -33.07 -25.42
C ALA A 253 -48.71 -34.19 -24.72
N PRO A 254 -48.15 -35.17 -25.46
CA PRO A 254 -47.29 -36.21 -24.87
C PRO A 254 -46.07 -35.62 -24.15
N ILE A 255 -45.82 -36.07 -22.92
CA ILE A 255 -44.72 -35.61 -22.07
C ILE A 255 -43.59 -36.64 -22.11
N VAL A 256 -42.35 -36.17 -22.34
CA VAL A 256 -41.16 -37.02 -22.27
C VAL A 256 -40.79 -37.27 -20.82
N LEU A 257 -40.94 -38.52 -20.37
CA LEU A 257 -40.57 -38.94 -19.02
C LEU A 257 -39.10 -39.37 -18.92
N ALA A 258 -38.60 -40.01 -19.97
CA ALA A 258 -37.21 -40.43 -20.05
C ALA A 258 -36.73 -40.42 -21.50
N LYS A 259 -35.46 -40.10 -21.72
CA LYS A 259 -34.78 -40.29 -23.00
C LYS A 259 -33.34 -40.72 -22.77
N GLY A 260 -32.84 -41.62 -23.59
CA GLY A 260 -31.49 -42.13 -23.47
C GLY A 260 -30.94 -42.62 -24.80
N GLN A 261 -29.61 -42.73 -24.85
CA GLN A 261 -28.89 -43.34 -25.95
C GLN A 261 -28.14 -44.60 -25.47
N ASP A 262 -27.80 -45.49 -26.40
CA ASP A 262 -26.94 -46.66 -26.18
C ASP A 262 -27.38 -47.51 -24.98
N LEU A 263 -26.51 -47.69 -23.97
CA LEU A 263 -26.78 -48.46 -22.75
C LEU A 263 -27.99 -47.91 -21.96
N VAL A 264 -28.19 -46.59 -21.98
CA VAL A 264 -29.34 -45.96 -21.31
C VAL A 264 -30.62 -46.28 -22.07
N ALA A 265 -30.57 -46.29 -23.40
CA ALA A 265 -31.69 -46.68 -24.25
C ALA A 265 -32.08 -48.15 -24.06
N LEU A 266 -31.09 -49.04 -23.94
CA LEU A 266 -31.28 -50.45 -23.60
C LEU A 266 -31.95 -50.62 -22.24
N LYS A 267 -31.51 -49.88 -21.21
CA LYS A 267 -32.11 -49.97 -19.88
C LYS A 267 -33.55 -49.45 -19.84
N ILE A 268 -33.86 -48.39 -20.60
CA ILE A 268 -35.25 -47.91 -20.75
C ILE A 268 -36.13 -49.01 -21.37
N ARG A 269 -35.65 -49.71 -22.41
CA ARG A 269 -36.38 -50.83 -23.04
C ARG A 269 -36.57 -51.99 -22.08
N GLU A 270 -35.56 -52.33 -21.29
CA GLU A 270 -35.64 -53.39 -20.28
C GLU A 270 -36.73 -53.08 -19.24
N ILE A 271 -36.70 -51.89 -18.63
CA ILE A 271 -37.71 -51.46 -17.65
C ILE A 271 -39.11 -51.39 -18.29
N ALA A 272 -39.22 -50.93 -19.53
CA ALA A 272 -40.49 -50.90 -20.26
C ALA A 272 -41.06 -52.31 -20.47
N ARG A 273 -40.23 -53.29 -20.84
CA ARG A 273 -40.65 -54.70 -20.95
C ARG A 273 -41.08 -55.27 -19.60
N GLU A 274 -40.32 -55.03 -18.54
CA GLU A 274 -40.66 -55.48 -17.18
C GLU A 274 -42.01 -54.95 -16.69
N ASN A 275 -42.39 -53.74 -17.12
CA ASN A 275 -43.65 -53.08 -16.74
C ASN A 275 -44.76 -53.22 -17.80
N ASN A 276 -44.58 -54.07 -18.81
CA ASN A 276 -45.53 -54.30 -19.91
C ASN A 276 -45.93 -53.02 -20.68
N ILE A 277 -45.00 -52.08 -20.83
CA ILE A 277 -45.19 -50.85 -21.60
C ILE A 277 -44.88 -51.14 -23.08
N PRO A 278 -45.77 -50.80 -24.03
CA PRO A 278 -45.55 -51.07 -25.45
C PRO A 278 -44.35 -50.27 -25.98
N ILE A 279 -43.48 -50.97 -26.71
CA ILE A 279 -42.29 -50.40 -27.36
C ILE A 279 -42.56 -50.40 -28.87
N PHE A 280 -42.54 -49.21 -29.46
CA PHE A 280 -42.65 -49.01 -30.90
C PHE A 280 -41.26 -48.78 -31.47
N GLU A 281 -40.85 -49.64 -32.39
CA GLU A 281 -39.62 -49.45 -33.13
C GLU A 281 -39.92 -48.55 -34.33
N ASP A 282 -39.34 -47.34 -34.31
CA ASP A 282 -39.41 -46.42 -35.44
C ASP A 282 -38.21 -46.69 -36.34
N VAL A 283 -38.49 -47.29 -37.50
CA VAL A 283 -37.50 -47.64 -38.52
C VAL A 283 -37.60 -46.58 -39.61
N ALA A 284 -36.90 -45.47 -39.40
CA ALA A 284 -36.64 -44.46 -40.41
C ALA A 284 -35.23 -44.65 -40.98
#